data_AF-A0A1Q8Q3D6-F1
#
_entry.id   AF-A0A1Q8Q3D6-F1
#
_cell.length_a   1.000
_cell.length_b   1.000
_cell.length_c   1.000
_cell.angle_alpha   90.00
_cell.angle_beta   90.00
_cell.angle_gamma   90.00
#
_symmetry.space_group_name_H-M   'P 1'
#
loop_
_entity.id
_entity.type
_entity.pdbx_description
1 polymer ?
#
loop_
_entity_poly.entity_id
_entity_poly.type
_entity_poly.pdbx_seq_one_letter_code
_entity_poly.pdbx_strand_id
1 'polypeptide(L)' 'MKSMKEQLVIWCKVNNVPRPVKPKKRPKKKQPVRQPEKLTERDLRDLMGTNRQILKRGKGGAFR' A
#
# COMPACT_ATOMS: atom_id res chain seq x y z
N MET A 1 18.38 -42.20 -5.44
CA MET A 1 19.52 -41.59 -4.71
C MET A 1 18.98 -40.39 -3.95
N LYS A 2 19.27 -40.23 -2.65
CA LYS A 2 18.74 -39.09 -1.86
C LYS A 2 19.39 -37.79 -2.34
N SER A 3 18.63 -36.70 -2.34
CA SER A 3 19.17 -35.39 -2.67
C SER A 3 20.16 -34.92 -1.58
N MET A 4 21.12 -34.07 -1.95
CA MET A 4 22.09 -33.50 -0.99
C MET A 4 21.39 -32.82 0.21
N LYS A 5 20.25 -32.16 -0.05
CA LYS A 5 19.43 -31.52 0.99
C LYS A 5 18.84 -32.54 1.97
N GLU A 6 18.39 -33.70 1.50
CA GLU A 6 17.86 -34.76 2.35
C GLU A 6 18.95 -35.39 3.23
N GLN A 7 20.15 -35.60 2.68
CA GLN A 7 21.28 -36.12 3.44
C GLN A 7 21.65 -35.17 4.59
N LEU A 8 21.69 -33.87 4.34
CA LEU A 8 21.94 -32.86 5.38
C LEU A 8 20.85 -32.82 6.45
N VAL A 9 19.58 -32.96 6.08
CA VAL A 9 18.47 -33.02 7.06
C VAL A 9 18.59 -34.25 7.96
N ILE A 10 18.95 -35.41 7.39
CA ILE A 10 19.16 -36.65 8.15
C ILE A 10 20.36 -36.49 9.09
N TRP A 11 21.48 -35.95 8.60
CA TRP A 11 22.67 -35.71 9.40
C TRP A 11 22.38 -34.78 10.60
N CYS A 12 21.64 -33.68 10.38
CA CYS A 12 21.26 -32.78 11.49
C CYS A 12 20.39 -33.46 12.55
N LYS A 13 19.54 -34.42 12.16
CA LYS A 13 18.70 -35.20 13.11
C LYS A 13 19.53 -36.16 13.96
N VAL A 14 20.50 -36.84 13.35
CA VAL A 14 21.38 -37.80 14.06
C VAL A 14 22.32 -37.08 15.03
N ASN A 15 22.82 -35.91 14.65
CA ASN A 15 23.79 -35.15 15.44
C ASN A 15 23.15 -34.15 16.43
N ASN A 16 21.82 -34.20 16.63
CA ASN A 16 21.08 -33.31 17.54
C ASN A 16 21.41 -31.81 17.37
N VAL A 17 21.63 -31.37 16.13
CA VAL A 17 22.02 -29.98 15.86
C VAL A 17 20.84 -29.06 16.19
N PRO A 18 21.02 -28.07 17.10
CA PRO A 18 19.95 -27.14 17.44
C PRO A 18 19.54 -26.34 16.20
N ARG A 19 18.30 -26.52 15.77
CA ARG A 19 17.75 -25.81 14.62
C ARG A 19 17.42 -24.37 15.05
N PRO A 20 17.78 -23.35 14.25
CA PRO A 20 17.39 -21.98 14.55
C PRO A 20 15.86 -21.89 14.60
N VAL A 21 15.34 -21.50 15.76
CA VAL A 21 13.90 -21.28 15.95
C VAL A 21 13.53 -20.10 15.08
N LYS A 22 12.65 -20.31 14.09
CA LYS A 22 12.14 -19.20 13.28
C LYS A 22 11.52 -18.18 14.22
N PRO A 23 11.88 -16.88 14.14
CA PRO A 23 11.30 -15.88 15.02
C PRO A 23 9.78 -15.89 14.85
N LYS A 24 9.05 -16.04 15.96
CA LYS A 24 7.59 -15.90 16.00
C LYS A 24 7.25 -14.53 15.40
N LYS A 25 6.53 -14.53 14.27
CA LYS A 25 6.02 -13.29 13.68
C LYS A 25 5.17 -12.60 14.74
N ARG A 26 5.63 -11.42 15.21
CA ARG A 26 4.84 -10.60 16.13
C ARG A 26 3.52 -10.22 15.42
N PRO A 27 2.36 -10.22 16.12
CA PRO A 27 1.14 -9.72 15.52
C PRO A 27 1.36 -8.27 15.10
N LYS A 28 1.15 -7.97 13.81
CA LYS A 28 1.20 -6.60 13.32
C LYS A 28 0.13 -5.80 14.07
N LYS A 29 0.51 -4.71 14.74
CA LYS A 29 -0.46 -3.75 15.29
C LYS A 29 -1.38 -3.32 14.13
N LYS A 30 -2.68 -3.54 14.26
CA LYS A 30 -3.66 -3.07 13.28
C LYS A 30 -3.50 -1.55 13.21
N GLN A 31 -3.07 -1.04 12.06
CA GLN A 31 -3.12 0.40 11.82
C GLN A 31 -4.59 0.82 11.89
N PRO A 32 -4.92 2.00 12.45
CA PRO A 32 -6.29 2.50 12.41
C PRO A 32 -6.73 2.53 10.94
N VAL A 33 -7.85 1.90 10.65
CA VAL A 33 -8.43 1.91 9.30
C VAL A 33 -8.75 3.37 9.00
N ARG A 34 -7.98 3.98 8.09
CA ARG A 34 -8.28 5.32 7.61
C ARG A 34 -9.66 5.26 6.96
N GLN A 35 -10.59 6.03 7.48
CA GLN A 35 -11.90 6.15 6.87
C GLN A 35 -11.70 6.75 5.48
N PRO A 36 -12.39 6.24 4.44
CA PRO A 36 -12.36 6.87 3.14
C PRO A 36 -12.93 8.29 3.30
N GLU A 37 -12.13 9.29 2.94
CA GLU A 37 -12.60 10.67 2.89
C GLU A 37 -13.74 10.75 1.86
N LYS A 38 -14.94 11.09 2.33
CA LYS A 38 -16.10 11.29 1.47
C LYS A 38 -16.11 12.72 1.00
N LEU A 39 -15.64 12.95 -0.22
CA LEU A 39 -15.80 14.23 -0.89
C LEU A 39 -17.28 14.44 -1.22
N THR A 40 -17.80 15.61 -0.88
CA THR A 40 -19.12 16.04 -1.33
C THR A 40 -19.09 16.39 -2.81
N GLU A 41 -20.27 16.52 -3.43
CA GLU A 41 -20.34 16.96 -4.84
C GLU A 41 -19.72 18.35 -5.04
N ARG A 42 -19.84 19.23 -4.04
CA ARG A 42 -19.18 20.53 -4.04
C ARG A 42 -17.67 20.40 -4.00
N ASP A 43 -17.13 19.54 -3.13
CA ASP A 43 -15.68 19.32 -3.03
C ASP A 43 -15.13 18.76 -4.35
N LEU A 44 -15.87 17.88 -5.01
CA LEU A 44 -15.51 17.39 -6.34
C LEU A 44 -15.53 18.50 -7.38
N ARG A 45 -16.53 19.39 -7.38
CA ARG A 45 -16.61 20.51 -8.32
C ARG A 45 -15.49 21.55 -8.11
N ASP A 46 -15.15 21.81 -6.86
CA ASP A 46 -14.06 22.72 -6.51
C ASP A 46 -12.69 22.11 -6.86
N LEU A 47 -12.50 20.81 -6.59
CA LEU A 47 -11.29 20.06 -6.94
C LEU A 47 -11.09 19.96 -8.46
N MET A 48 -12.15 19.65 -9.21
CA MET A 48 -12.11 19.60 -10.68
C MET A 48 -12.08 20.99 -11.32
N GLY A 49 -12.24 22.07 -10.52
CA GLY A 49 -12.30 23.44 -11.02
C GLY A 49 -13.52 23.72 -11.89
N THR A 50 -14.53 22.85 -11.89
CA THR A 50 -15.75 23.01 -12.69
C THR A 50 -16.68 24.08 -12.12
N ASN A 51 -16.48 24.45 -10.86
CA ASN A 51 -17.18 25.57 -10.22
C ASN A 51 -16.57 26.95 -10.55
N ARG A 52 -15.50 27.01 -11.36
CA ARG A 52 -14.87 28.27 -11.74
C ARG A 52 -15.64 28.96 -12.86
N GLN A 53 -15.78 30.28 -12.77
CA GLN A 53 -16.34 31.07 -13.87
C GLN A 53 -15.42 30.99 -15.09
N ILE A 54 -15.97 30.52 -16.22
CA ILE A 54 -15.24 30.48 -17.49
C ILE A 54 -15.40 31.85 -18.16
N LEU A 55 -14.43 32.73 -17.93
CA LEU A 55 -14.37 34.03 -18.60
C LEU A 55 -13.81 33.88 -20.01
N LYS A 56 -14.49 34.46 -20.99
CA LYS A 56 -14.01 34.54 -22.38
C LYS A 56 -13.39 35.92 -22.62
N ARG A 57 -12.39 35.99 -23.50
CA ARG A 57 -11.86 37.28 -23.95
C ARG A 57 -12.79 37.87 -25.01
N GLY A 58 -13.30 39.07 -24.77
CA GLY A 58 -14.04 39.85 -25.75
C GLY A 58 -13.13 40.46 -26.82
N LYS A 59 -13.74 40.97 -27.90
CA LYS A 59 -13.03 41.79 -28.89
C LYS A 59 -12.50 43.05 -28.19
N GLY A 60 -11.17 43.22 -28.14
CA GLY A 60 -10.51 44.27 -27.35
C GLY A 60 -9.80 43.78 -26.07
N GLY A 61 -9.78 42.46 -25.80
CA GLY A 61 -8.92 41.86 -24.76
C GLY A 61 -9.48 41.86 -23.33
N ALA A 62 -10.58 42.58 -23.09
CA ALA A 62 -11.30 42.55 -21.81
C ALA A 62 -12.00 41.19 -21.58
N PHE A 63 -11.99 40.70 -20.34
CA PHE A 63 -12.70 39.48 -19.94
C PHE A 63 -14.22 39.72 -19.86
N ARG A 64 -15.01 38.72 -20.28
CA ARG A 64 -16.48 38.67 -20.20
C ARG A 64 -16.94 37.32 -19.65
#